data_AF-A0A6J0MTQ4-F1
#
_entry.id   AF-A0A6J0MTQ4-F1
#
_cell.length_a   1.000
_cell.length_b   1.000
_cell.length_c   1.000
_cell.angle_alpha   90.00
_cell.angle_beta   90.00
_cell.angle_gamma   90.00
#
_symmetry.space_group_name_H-M   'P 1'
#
loop_
_entity.id
_entity.type
_entity.pdbx_description
1 polymer ?
#
loop_
_entity_poly.entity_id
_entity_poly.type
_entity_poly.pdbx_seq_one_letter_code
_entity_poly.pdbx_strand_id
1 'polypeptide(L)'
;MTNFRKLGRHAGHRISMLRTLVSQLVKHERIETTVTKAKEVRRLADNMIQLGKEGSLDSARRAAGFVRGDDVLHKIFTELAYRYKDRDGGYTRLLRTRIRVGDAAPMAYIEFIDRENELRQSNPATPQPPQRVPLDPWDKSRLMKQVAPPKEEKISDTEL
;
A
#
# COMPACT_ATOMS: atom_id res chain seq x y z
N MET A 1 -10.27 15.90 1.20
CA MET A 1 -10.82 14.54 1.01
C MET A 1 -10.16 13.91 -0.20
N THR A 2 -9.65 12.69 -0.07
CA THR A 2 -9.04 11.93 -1.17
C THR A 2 -10.06 11.73 -2.31
N ASN A 3 -9.67 12.08 -3.54
CA ASN A 3 -10.57 11.99 -4.69
C ASN A 3 -10.77 10.51 -5.08
N PHE A 4 -11.96 9.96 -4.79
CA PHE A 4 -12.35 8.60 -5.15
C PHE A 4 -12.89 8.57 -6.58
N ARG A 5 -12.69 7.46 -7.28
CA ARG A 5 -13.45 7.22 -8.53
C ARG A 5 -14.95 7.25 -8.22
N LYS A 6 -15.74 7.86 -9.11
CA LYS A 6 -17.21 7.91 -8.93
C LYS A 6 -17.89 6.53 -8.99
N LEU A 7 -17.23 5.54 -9.63
CA LEU A 7 -17.71 4.15 -9.78
C LEU A 7 -19.15 4.02 -10.32
N GLY A 8 -19.63 5.03 -11.06
CA GLY A 8 -21.00 5.10 -11.57
C GLY A 8 -22.08 5.11 -10.48
N ARG A 9 -21.77 5.58 -9.26
CA ARG A 9 -22.69 5.57 -8.11
C ARG A 9 -22.78 6.94 -7.45
N HIS A 10 -23.95 7.27 -6.89
CA HIS A 10 -24.11 8.39 -5.97
C HIS A 10 -23.19 8.25 -4.75
N ALA A 11 -22.82 9.37 -4.13
CA ALA A 11 -21.81 9.42 -3.09
C ALA A 11 -22.13 8.51 -1.88
N GLY A 12 -23.38 8.56 -1.37
CA GLY A 12 -23.80 7.74 -0.22
C GLY A 12 -23.71 6.24 -0.51
N HIS A 13 -24.27 5.78 -1.64
CA HIS A 13 -24.19 4.37 -2.04
C HIS A 13 -22.74 3.94 -2.29
N ARG A 14 -21.92 4.78 -2.92
CA ARG A 14 -20.49 4.49 -3.15
C ARG A 14 -19.76 4.26 -1.82
N ILE A 15 -19.93 5.15 -0.84
CA ILE A 15 -19.28 5.01 0.47
C ILE A 15 -19.78 3.75 1.18
N SER A 16 -21.10 3.51 1.20
CA SER A 16 -21.69 2.32 1.80
C SER A 16 -21.13 1.01 1.21
N MET A 17 -21.00 0.94 -0.11
CA MET A 17 -20.40 -0.19 -0.82
C MET A 17 -18.92 -0.37 -0.46
N LEU A 18 -18.14 0.72 -0.44
CA LEU A 18 -16.71 0.66 -0.11
C LEU A 18 -16.46 0.20 1.33
N ARG A 19 -17.25 0.71 2.30
CA ARG A 19 -17.22 0.25 3.70
C ARG A 19 -17.48 -1.26 3.79
N THR A 20 -18.46 -1.75 3.03
CA THR A 20 -18.79 -3.18 2.98
C THR A 20 -17.63 -3.99 2.40
N LEU A 21 -17.06 -3.56 1.26
CA LEU A 21 -15.93 -4.27 0.63
C LEU A 21 -14.69 -4.33 1.53
N VAL A 22 -14.35 -3.25 2.23
CA VAL A 22 -13.22 -3.24 3.17
C VAL A 22 -13.47 -4.18 4.35
N SER A 23 -14.68 -4.16 4.91
CA SER A 23 -15.03 -5.05 6.02
C SER A 23 -14.99 -6.52 5.62
N GLN A 24 -15.47 -6.84 4.41
CA GLN A 24 -15.41 -8.18 3.84
C GLN A 24 -13.96 -8.60 3.54
N LEU A 25 -13.12 -7.69 3.06
CA LEU A 25 -11.70 -7.95 2.84
C LEU A 25 -10.98 -8.27 4.15
N VAL A 26 -11.25 -7.57 5.23
CA VAL A 26 -10.68 -7.86 6.57
C VAL A 26 -11.17 -9.20 7.10
N LYS A 27 -12.47 -9.48 6.96
CA LYS A 27 -13.06 -10.75 7.40
C LYS A 27 -12.46 -11.96 6.69
N HIS A 28 -12.41 -11.93 5.36
CA HIS A 28 -12.04 -13.09 4.52
C HIS A 28 -10.57 -13.08 4.06
N GLU A 29 -9.84 -12.00 4.31
CA GLU A 29 -8.46 -11.73 3.88
C GLU A 29 -8.19 -11.70 2.37
N ARG A 30 -9.07 -12.26 1.55
CA ARG A 30 -9.02 -12.21 0.08
C ARG A 30 -10.45 -12.10 -0.47
N ILE A 31 -10.66 -11.18 -1.40
CA ILE A 31 -11.92 -11.08 -2.16
C ILE A 31 -11.63 -10.89 -3.65
N GLU A 32 -12.53 -11.38 -4.50
CA GLU A 32 -12.52 -11.11 -5.95
C GLU A 32 -13.51 -10.00 -6.29
N THR A 33 -13.04 -8.95 -6.99
CA THR A 33 -13.90 -7.85 -7.42
C THR A 33 -13.41 -7.23 -8.72
N THR A 34 -14.09 -6.21 -9.24
CA THR A 34 -13.62 -5.52 -10.45
C THR A 34 -12.36 -4.73 -10.15
N VAL A 35 -11.43 -4.65 -11.10
CA VAL A 35 -10.15 -3.91 -10.95
C VAL A 35 -10.38 -2.48 -10.47
N THR A 36 -11.42 -1.82 -10.98
CA THR A 36 -11.77 -0.45 -10.62
C THR A 36 -12.18 -0.32 -9.15
N LYS A 37 -12.94 -1.27 -8.61
CA LYS A 37 -13.34 -1.29 -7.19
C LYS A 37 -12.15 -1.66 -6.30
N ALA A 38 -11.38 -2.69 -6.69
CA ALA A 38 -10.22 -3.14 -5.95
C ALA A 38 -9.18 -2.01 -5.73
N LYS A 39 -8.94 -1.18 -6.75
CA LYS A 39 -8.04 -0.02 -6.64
C LYS A 39 -8.50 1.02 -5.60
N GLU A 40 -9.81 1.22 -5.44
CA GLU A 40 -10.34 2.11 -4.41
C GLU A 40 -10.29 1.48 -3.01
N VAL A 41 -10.63 0.18 -2.93
CA VAL A 41 -10.58 -0.60 -1.68
C VAL A 41 -9.16 -0.64 -1.12
N ARG A 42 -8.13 -0.79 -1.97
CA ARG A 42 -6.71 -0.79 -1.58
C ARG A 42 -6.36 0.40 -0.68
N ARG A 43 -6.73 1.62 -1.11
CA ARG A 43 -6.41 2.84 -0.35
C ARG A 43 -7.09 2.87 1.02
N LEU A 44 -8.34 2.44 1.07
CA LEU A 44 -9.13 2.43 2.30
C LEU A 44 -8.67 1.34 3.26
N ALA A 45 -8.40 0.15 2.75
CA ALA A 45 -7.86 -0.97 3.53
C ALA A 45 -6.52 -0.59 4.15
N ASP A 46 -5.60 -0.02 3.37
CA ASP A 46 -4.29 0.39 3.87
C ASP A 46 -4.42 1.45 5.01
N ASN A 47 -5.35 2.39 4.87
CA ASN A 47 -5.64 3.38 5.92
C ASN A 47 -6.22 2.73 7.19
N MET A 48 -7.10 1.73 7.08
CA MET A 48 -7.65 1.04 8.25
C MET A 48 -6.58 0.25 9.00
N ILE A 49 -5.64 -0.37 8.29
CA ILE A 49 -4.49 -1.03 8.93
C ILE A 49 -3.60 -0.02 9.62
N GLN A 50 -3.39 1.15 9.03
CA GLN A 50 -2.61 2.21 9.67
C GLN A 50 -3.24 2.67 10.99
N LEU A 51 -4.57 2.82 11.05
CA LEU A 51 -5.28 3.11 12.30
C LEU A 51 -5.11 1.98 13.33
N GLY A 52 -5.15 0.73 12.87
CA GLY A 52 -4.89 -0.46 13.69
C GLY A 52 -3.50 -0.44 14.33
N LYS A 53 -2.47 -0.12 13.53
CA LYS A 53 -1.08 0.00 14.00
C LYS A 53 -0.89 1.15 15.00
N GLU A 54 -1.61 2.26 14.82
CA GLU A 54 -1.54 3.40 15.75
C GLU A 54 -2.10 3.04 17.13
N GLY A 55 -3.15 2.21 17.19
CA GLY A 55 -3.65 1.63 18.45
C GLY A 55 -4.30 2.60 19.45
N SER A 56 -4.43 3.89 19.10
CA SER A 56 -5.06 4.90 19.96
C SER A 56 -6.59 4.75 20.02
N LEU A 57 -7.21 5.21 21.12
CA LEU A 57 -8.67 5.19 21.27
C LEU A 57 -9.39 6.05 20.22
N ASP A 58 -8.76 7.15 19.78
CA ASP A 58 -9.24 7.94 18.65
C ASP A 58 -9.22 7.12 17.35
N SER A 59 -8.11 6.43 17.06
CA SER A 59 -8.00 5.52 15.91
C SER A 59 -9.05 4.43 15.91
N ALA A 60 -9.33 3.83 17.07
CA ALA A 60 -10.38 2.83 17.21
C ALA A 60 -11.77 3.42 16.87
N ARG A 61 -12.10 4.62 17.37
CA ARG A 61 -13.36 5.31 17.06
C ARG A 61 -13.48 5.68 15.58
N ARG A 62 -12.40 6.19 14.97
CA ARG A 62 -12.33 6.51 13.53
C ARG A 62 -12.54 5.26 12.67
N ALA A 63 -11.87 4.16 13.02
CA ALA A 63 -12.02 2.88 12.33
C ALA A 63 -13.45 2.33 12.48
N ALA A 64 -14.01 2.33 13.69
CA ALA A 64 -15.39 1.88 13.95
C ALA A 64 -16.44 2.68 13.16
N GLY A 65 -16.21 3.98 12.95
CA GLY A 65 -17.05 4.81 12.09
C GLY A 65 -17.05 4.39 10.62
N PHE A 66 -16.03 3.67 10.16
CA PHE A 66 -15.86 3.25 8.77
C PHE A 66 -16.11 1.76 8.53
N VAL A 67 -15.49 0.85 9.29
CA VAL A 67 -15.74 -0.59 9.13
C VAL A 67 -17.12 -0.98 9.65
N ARG A 68 -17.58 -2.17 9.30
CA ARG A 68 -18.86 -2.73 9.76
C ARG A 68 -18.59 -4.02 10.52
N GLY A 69 -19.09 -4.09 11.75
CA GLY A 69 -18.97 -5.24 12.65
C GLY A 69 -17.79 -5.13 13.61
N ASP A 70 -18.02 -5.53 14.85
CA ASP A 70 -17.05 -5.41 15.93
C ASP A 70 -15.92 -6.45 15.81
N ASP A 71 -16.22 -7.63 15.28
CA ASP A 71 -15.21 -8.67 14.99
C ASP A 71 -14.14 -8.19 14.00
N VAL A 72 -14.60 -7.45 12.98
CA VAL A 72 -13.73 -6.86 11.95
C VAL A 72 -12.83 -5.81 12.57
N LEU A 73 -13.40 -4.96 13.44
CA LEU A 73 -12.64 -3.96 14.17
C LEU A 73 -11.59 -4.63 15.08
N HIS A 74 -12.00 -5.64 15.84
CA HIS A 74 -11.12 -6.40 16.72
C HIS A 74 -9.95 -7.01 15.95
N LYS A 75 -10.22 -7.66 14.80
CA LYS A 75 -9.20 -8.27 13.95
C LYS A 75 -8.16 -7.27 13.41
N ILE A 76 -8.59 -6.04 13.11
CA ILE A 76 -7.67 -4.97 12.66
C ILE A 76 -6.67 -4.61 13.77
N PHE A 77 -7.15 -4.40 15.00
CA PHE A 77 -6.33 -3.94 16.12
C PHE A 77 -5.52 -5.04 16.79
N THR A 78 -5.85 -6.31 16.56
CA THR A 78 -5.14 -7.45 17.14
C THR A 78 -4.24 -8.11 16.10
N GLU A 79 -4.81 -8.96 15.25
CA GLU A 79 -4.08 -9.79 14.30
C GLU A 79 -3.32 -8.97 13.25
N LEU A 80 -4.01 -8.05 12.57
CA LEU A 80 -3.42 -7.32 11.44
C LEU A 80 -2.43 -6.24 11.90
N ALA A 81 -2.71 -5.57 13.02
CA ALA A 81 -1.77 -4.63 13.63
C ALA A 81 -0.46 -5.32 14.03
N TYR A 82 -0.55 -6.51 14.64
CA TYR A 82 0.62 -7.31 14.99
C TYR A 82 1.38 -7.80 13.75
N ARG A 83 0.66 -8.36 12.77
CA ARG A 83 1.24 -8.87 11.51
C ARG A 83 2.04 -7.82 10.75
N TYR A 84 1.57 -6.57 10.73
CA TYR A 84 2.18 -5.49 9.94
C TYR A 84 2.96 -4.47 10.75
N LYS A 85 3.35 -4.81 11.98
CA LYS A 85 4.10 -3.91 12.88
C LYS A 85 5.32 -3.30 12.19
N ASP A 86 6.13 -4.13 11.55
CA ASP A 86 7.42 -3.74 10.95
C ASP A 86 7.32 -3.30 9.48
N ARG A 87 6.11 -3.31 8.90
CA ARG A 87 5.88 -2.95 7.50
C ARG A 87 5.33 -1.54 7.39
N ASP A 88 6.02 -0.68 6.65
CA ASP A 88 5.60 0.71 6.44
C ASP A 88 4.81 0.87 5.13
N GLY A 89 3.54 0.45 5.18
CA GLY A 89 2.58 0.60 4.10
C GLY A 89 2.56 -0.55 3.09
N GLY A 90 1.61 -0.45 2.14
CA GLY A 90 1.42 -1.48 1.11
C GLY A 90 0.98 -2.83 1.67
N TYR A 91 0.03 -2.81 2.62
CA TYR A 91 -0.48 -4.00 3.31
C TYR A 91 -1.35 -4.90 2.43
N THR A 92 -1.90 -4.33 1.35
CA THR A 92 -2.74 -5.06 0.40
C THR A 92 -2.08 -5.20 -0.96
N ARG A 93 -2.41 -6.33 -1.61
CA ARG A 93 -1.98 -6.68 -2.95
C ARG A 93 -3.19 -6.79 -3.87
N LEU A 94 -3.02 -6.33 -5.10
CA LEU A 94 -4.01 -6.44 -6.17
C LEU A 94 -3.42 -7.25 -7.32
N LEU A 95 -4.06 -8.37 -7.64
CA LEU A 95 -3.69 -9.24 -8.76
C LEU A 95 -4.86 -9.31 -9.74
N ARG A 96 -4.60 -9.01 -11.01
CA ARG A 96 -5.64 -9.14 -12.06
C ARG A 96 -5.87 -10.62 -12.32
N THR A 97 -7.13 -11.00 -12.46
CA THR A 97 -7.55 -12.40 -12.63
C THR A 97 -8.10 -12.59 -14.04
N ARG A 98 -9.39 -12.86 -14.16
CA ARG A 98 -10.10 -13.08 -15.41
C ARG A 98 -10.81 -11.82 -15.90
N ILE A 99 -11.25 -11.88 -17.15
CA ILE A 99 -12.30 -11.01 -17.65
C ILE A 99 -13.63 -11.69 -17.32
N ARG A 100 -14.58 -10.96 -16.72
CA ARG A 100 -15.88 -11.51 -16.39
C ARG A 100 -16.69 -11.77 -17.66
N VAL A 101 -17.24 -12.97 -17.75
CA VAL A 101 -18.13 -13.38 -18.84
C VAL A 101 -19.43 -12.59 -18.75
N GLY A 102 -19.90 -12.07 -19.88
CA GLY A 102 -21.14 -11.29 -19.99
C GLY A 102 -20.89 -9.79 -20.20
N ASP A 103 -20.15 -9.14 -19.31
CA ASP A 103 -19.92 -7.68 -19.36
C ASP A 103 -18.46 -7.28 -19.61
N ALA A 104 -17.59 -8.26 -19.89
CA ALA A 104 -16.16 -8.07 -20.13
C ALA A 104 -15.44 -7.25 -19.05
N ALA A 105 -15.96 -7.20 -17.82
CA ALA A 105 -15.36 -6.42 -16.76
C ALA A 105 -14.06 -7.08 -16.28
N PRO A 106 -12.94 -6.35 -16.20
CA PRO A 106 -11.70 -6.91 -15.69
C PRO A 106 -11.81 -7.16 -14.19
N MET A 107 -11.56 -8.39 -13.76
CA MET A 107 -11.58 -8.82 -12.36
C MET A 107 -10.17 -8.81 -11.75
N ALA A 108 -10.12 -8.73 -10.43
CA ALA A 108 -8.92 -8.82 -9.64
C ALA A 108 -9.19 -9.42 -8.26
N TYR A 109 -8.24 -10.21 -7.78
CA TYR A 109 -8.12 -10.48 -6.36
C TYR A 109 -7.50 -9.28 -5.66
N ILE A 110 -8.09 -8.90 -4.54
CA ILE A 110 -7.45 -8.04 -3.55
C ILE A 110 -7.31 -8.83 -2.26
N GLU A 111 -6.10 -8.83 -1.71
CA GLU A 111 -5.73 -9.64 -0.55
C GLU A 111 -4.75 -8.92 0.37
N PHE A 112 -4.73 -9.33 1.63
CA PHE A 112 -3.69 -9.00 2.58
C PHE A 112 -2.43 -9.84 2.32
N ILE A 113 -1.25 -9.25 2.55
CA ILE A 113 0.06 -9.90 2.36
C ILE A 113 0.55 -10.56 3.65
N ASP A 114 1.66 -11.31 3.57
CA ASP A 114 2.30 -11.95 4.73
C ASP A 114 1.34 -12.93 5.44
N ARG A 115 0.49 -13.59 4.65
CA ARG A 115 -0.47 -14.60 5.07
C ARG A 115 -0.13 -15.96 4.47
N GLU A 116 -0.66 -17.00 5.08
CA GLU A 116 -0.59 -18.34 4.50
C GLU A 116 -1.32 -18.38 3.14
N ASN A 117 -0.74 -19.08 2.17
CA ASN A 117 -1.30 -19.27 0.83
C ASN A 117 -1.54 -17.97 0.03
N GLU A 118 -0.66 -16.97 0.15
CA GLU A 118 -0.68 -15.79 -0.73
C GLU A 118 -0.43 -16.16 -2.20
N LEU A 119 -1.12 -15.49 -3.15
CA LEU A 119 -1.07 -15.87 -4.57
C LEU A 119 0.29 -15.61 -5.21
N ARG A 120 0.97 -14.58 -4.73
CA ARG A 120 2.33 -14.23 -5.09
C ARG A 120 3.04 -13.98 -3.78
N GLN A 121 4.30 -14.38 -3.68
CA GLN A 121 5.07 -14.13 -2.47
C GLN A 121 5.38 -12.63 -2.30
N SER A 122 5.34 -12.11 -1.08
CA SER A 122 5.73 -10.74 -0.75
C SER A 122 7.23 -10.63 -0.52
N ASN A 123 7.78 -9.44 -0.77
CA ASN A 123 9.10 -9.12 -0.27
C ASN A 123 9.00 -8.93 1.25
N PRO A 124 10.05 -9.31 2.01
CA PRO A 124 10.05 -9.14 3.45
C PRO A 124 9.82 -7.67 3.84
N ALA A 125 9.26 -7.43 5.02
CA ALA A 125 9.11 -6.09 5.56
C ALA A 125 10.50 -5.49 5.81
N THR A 126 10.83 -4.41 5.11
CA THR A 126 12.06 -3.63 5.32
C THR A 126 11.66 -2.27 5.87
N PRO A 127 12.25 -1.80 6.98
CA PRO A 127 11.96 -0.48 7.51
C PRO A 127 12.37 0.59 6.50
N GLN A 128 11.60 1.69 6.42
CA GLN A 128 11.95 2.77 5.50
C GLN A 128 13.26 3.45 5.92
N PRO A 129 14.17 3.74 4.96
CA PRO A 129 15.36 4.53 5.26
C PRO A 129 14.94 5.94 5.71
N PRO A 130 15.71 6.58 6.58
CA PRO A 130 15.41 7.94 7.03
C PRO A 130 15.37 8.90 5.85
N GLN A 131 14.44 9.86 5.90
CA GLN A 131 14.31 10.89 4.86
C GLN A 131 15.59 11.71 4.79
N ARG A 132 16.17 11.79 3.59
CA ARG A 132 17.32 12.63 3.32
C ARG A 132 16.82 14.00 2.86
N VAL A 133 17.54 15.05 3.24
CA VAL A 133 17.27 16.40 2.72
C VAL A 133 17.41 16.37 1.20
N PRO A 134 16.39 16.79 0.44
CA PRO A 134 16.51 16.87 -1.01
C PRO A 134 17.56 17.95 -1.35
N LEU A 135 18.61 17.56 -2.06
CA LEU A 135 19.58 18.48 -2.64
C LEU A 135 19.12 18.85 -4.04
N ASP A 136 19.30 20.11 -4.44
CA ASP A 136 19.07 20.50 -5.82
C ASP A 136 20.00 19.70 -6.75
N PRO A 137 19.53 19.31 -7.96
CA PRO A 137 20.34 18.48 -8.87
C PRO A 137 21.71 19.08 -9.19
N TRP A 138 21.76 20.41 -9.27
CA TRP A 138 22.98 21.18 -9.53
C TRP A 138 23.93 21.17 -8.34
N ASP A 139 23.42 21.24 -7.11
CA ASP A 139 24.21 21.15 -5.88
C ASP A 139 24.76 19.75 -5.69
N LYS A 140 23.96 18.72 -5.96
CA LYS A 140 24.40 17.33 -5.95
C LYS A 140 25.55 17.09 -6.93
N SER A 141 25.49 17.68 -8.13
CA SER A 141 26.55 17.60 -9.14
C SER A 141 27.83 18.31 -8.69
N ARG A 142 27.72 19.50 -8.09
CA ARG A 142 28.88 20.23 -7.52
C ARG A 142 29.53 19.42 -6.39
N LEU A 143 28.73 18.88 -5.47
CA LEU A 143 29.22 18.05 -4.37
C LEU A 143 29.89 16.77 -4.88
N MET A 144 29.30 16.11 -5.88
CA MET A 144 29.89 14.92 -6.51
C MET A 144 31.22 15.24 -7.19
N LYS A 145 31.35 16.39 -7.87
CA LYS A 145 32.63 16.83 -8.45
C LYS A 145 33.69 17.12 -7.39
N GLN A 146 33.30 17.62 -6.21
CA GLN A 146 34.22 17.88 -5.10
C GLN A 146 34.69 16.60 -4.40
N VAL A 147 33.82 15.59 -4.31
CA VAL A 147 34.12 14.29 -3.67
C VAL A 147 34.76 13.29 -4.63
N ALA A 148 34.67 13.53 -5.95
CA ALA A 148 35.27 12.66 -6.95
C ALA A 148 36.80 12.64 -6.83
N PRO A 149 37.44 11.46 -6.91
CA PRO A 149 38.90 11.39 -6.95
C PRO A 149 39.42 12.16 -8.17
N PRO A 150 40.59 12.83 -8.06
CA PRO A 150 41.21 13.49 -9.20
C PRO A 150 41.44 12.46 -10.31
N LYS A 151 41.19 12.88 -11.55
CA LYS A 151 41.39 12.04 -12.73
C LYS A 151 42.88 11.66 -12.77
N GLU A 152 43.20 10.38 -12.64
CA GLU A 152 44.55 9.88 -12.88
C GLU A 152 44.96 10.23 -14.31
N GLU A 153 45.86 11.20 -14.44
CA GLU A 153 46.57 11.43 -15.69
C GLU A 153 47.48 10.22 -15.88
N LYS A 154 47.14 9.36 -16.84
CA LYS A 154 48.09 8.35 -17.32
C LYS A 154 49.24 9.09 -17.95
N ILE A 155 50.32 9.27 -17.18
CA ILE A 155 51.63 9.64 -17.69
C ILE A 155 51.96 8.56 -18.71
N SER A 156 51.92 8.91 -19.99
CA SER A 156 52.39 8.07 -21.06
C SER A 156 53.90 8.01 -20.93
N ASP A 157 54.42 6.97 -20.27
CA ASP A 157 55.84 6.62 -20.32
C ASP A 157 56.22 6.42 -21.79
N THR A 158 56.75 7.49 -22.38
CA THR A 158 57.22 7.54 -23.76
C THR A 158 58.70 7.92 -23.73
N GLU A 159 59.53 7.14 -23.03
CA GLU A 159 60.98 7.21 -23.17
C GLU A 159 61.59 5.82 -23.00
N LEU A 160 61.83 5.13 -24.13
CA LEU A 160 63.08 4.50 -24.60
C LEU A 160 62.80 3.40 -25.63
#